data_AF-A0A7Y4U4Z1-F1
#
_entry.id   AF-A0A7Y4U4Z1-F1
#
_cell.length_a   1.000
_cell.length_b   1.000
_cell.length_c   1.000
_cell.angle_alpha   90.00
_cell.angle_beta   90.00
_cell.angle_gamma   90.00
#
_symmetry.space_group_name_H-M   'P 1'
#
loop_
_entity.id
_entity.type
_entity.pdbx_description
1 polymer ?
#
loop_
_entity_poly.entity_id
_entity_poly.type
_entity_poly.pdbx_seq_one_letter_code
_entity_poly.pdbx_strand_id
1 'polypeptide(L)' 'MKVGMSIFMQNTNNKWTDFEVYQNDLKLADLAEPLGFDSIWSVEHHFTRALNNVGGSQ' A
#
# COMPACT_ATOMS: atom_id res chain seq x y z
N MET A 1 20.49 -3.87 -13.97
CA MET A 1 19.74 -4.36 -12.79
C MET A 1 18.31 -3.86 -12.93
N LYS A 2 17.29 -4.68 -12.66
CA LYS A 2 15.88 -4.24 -12.66
C LYS A 2 15.41 -3.98 -11.22
N VAL A 3 14.69 -2.89 -10.99
CA VAL A 3 14.18 -2.48 -9.68
C VAL A 3 12.68 -2.24 -9.80
N GLY A 4 11.88 -2.91 -8.96
CA GLY A 4 10.43 -2.74 -8.89
C GLY A 4 9.99 -1.95 -7.67
N MET A 5 8.80 -1.36 -7.74
CA MET A 5 8.12 -0.71 -6.64
C MET A 5 6.92 -1.54 -6.18
N SER A 6 6.78 -1.75 -4.87
CA SER A 6 5.64 -2.46 -4.29
C SER A 6 4.64 -1.49 -3.68
N ILE A 7 3.35 -1.69 -3.97
CA ILE A 7 2.21 -0.93 -3.45
C ILE A 7 1.34 -1.89 -2.64
N PHE A 8 1.17 -1.61 -1.34
CA PHE A 8 0.58 -2.56 -0.39
C PHE A 8 -0.80 -2.15 0.16
N MET A 9 -1.31 -0.96 -0.16
CA MET A 9 -2.62 -0.47 0.28
C MET A 9 -2.75 -0.50 1.81
N GLN A 10 -1.75 0.06 2.49
CA GLN A 10 -1.59 -0.05 3.94
C GLN A 10 -2.16 1.15 4.69
N ASN A 11 -3.07 0.89 5.64
CA ASN A 11 -3.68 1.91 6.50
C ASN A 11 -3.21 1.79 7.96
N THR A 12 -1.94 2.11 8.22
CA THR A 12 -1.39 2.04 9.58
C THR A 12 -2.15 2.97 10.53
N ASN A 13 -2.53 2.45 11.70
CA ASN A 13 -3.27 3.18 12.75
C ASN A 13 -4.64 3.72 12.30
N ASN A 14 -5.22 3.20 11.21
CA ASN A 14 -6.53 3.64 10.71
C ASN A 14 -6.62 5.15 10.48
N LYS A 15 -5.51 5.77 10.06
CA LYS A 15 -5.42 7.24 9.91
C LYS A 15 -6.30 7.77 8.78
N TRP A 16 -6.56 6.96 7.76
CA TRP A 16 -7.26 7.34 6.55
C TRP A 16 -8.48 6.44 6.33
N THR A 17 -9.43 6.88 5.50
CA THR A 17 -10.47 5.99 4.99
C THR A 17 -9.90 5.01 3.96
N ASP A 18 -10.57 3.87 3.76
CA ASP A 18 -10.13 2.89 2.77
C ASP A 18 -10.08 3.48 1.34
N PHE A 19 -11.00 4.40 1.03
CA PHE A 19 -10.99 5.14 -0.24
C PHE A 19 -9.77 6.04 -0.39
N GLU A 20 -9.39 6.78 0.67
CA GLU A 20 -8.20 7.63 0.65
C GLU A 20 -6.92 6.80 0.52
N VAL A 21 -6.82 5.66 1.20
CA VAL A 21 -5.68 4.74 1.07
C VAL A 21 -5.57 4.28 -0.39
N TYR A 22 -6.67 3.83 -0.98
CA TYR A 22 -6.70 3.39 -2.37
C TYR A 22 -6.27 4.50 -3.33
N GLN A 23 -6.82 5.71 -3.19
CA GLN A 23 -6.47 6.85 -4.05
C GLN A 23 -5.01 7.30 -3.88
N ASN A 24 -4.48 7.29 -2.66
CA ASN A 24 -3.10 7.69 -2.40
C ASN A 24 -2.11 6.67 -2.95
N ASP A 25 -2.38 5.38 -2.79
CA ASP A 25 -1.52 4.32 -3.31
C ASP A 25 -1.52 4.26 -4.83
N LEU A 26 -2.65 4.55 -5.49
CA LEU A 26 -2.69 4.73 -6.95
C LEU A 26 -1.81 5.90 -7.42
N LYS A 27 -1.84 7.04 -6.72
CA LYS A 27 -0.95 8.18 -7.05
C LYS A 27 0.53 7.82 -6.90
N LEU A 28 0.88 6.96 -5.94
CA LEU A 28 2.25 6.45 -5.82
C LEU A 28 2.59 5.51 -6.98
N ALA A 29 1.68 4.62 -7.36
CA ALA A 29 1.83 3.73 -8.51
C ALA A 29 2.07 4.50 -9.81
N ASP A 30 1.36 5.62 -10.02
CA ASP A 30 1.54 6.51 -11.19
C ASP A 30 2.96 7.12 -11.24
N LEU A 31 3.64 7.25 -10.11
CA LEU A 31 5.02 7.75 -10.05
C LEU A 31 6.07 6.67 -10.35
N ALA A 32 5.69 5.40 -10.50
CA ALA A 32 6.65 4.31 -10.72
C ALA A 32 7.49 4.53 -11.99
N GLU A 33 6.82 4.77 -13.12
CA GLU A 33 7.47 4.98 -14.42
C GLU A 33 8.35 6.24 -14.46
N PRO A 34 7.86 7.45 -14.07
CA PRO A 34 8.69 8.66 -14.12
C PRO A 34 9.86 8.64 -13.13
N LEU A 35 9.80 7.84 -12.07
CA LEU A 35 10.92 7.64 -11.13
C LEU A 35 11.89 6.53 -11.57
N GLY A 36 11.63 5.86 -12.69
CA GLY A 36 12.53 4.88 -13.30
C GLY A 36 12.41 3.46 -12.75
N PHE A 37 11.29 3.10 -12.12
CA PHE A 37 11.03 1.71 -11.72
C PHE A 37 10.61 0.87 -12.93
N ASP A 38 11.10 -0.37 -12.99
CA ASP A 38 10.86 -1.30 -14.10
C ASP A 38 9.54 -2.07 -13.97
N SER A 39 8.94 -2.09 -12.78
CA SER A 39 7.71 -2.85 -12.51
C SER A 39 6.98 -2.36 -11.26
N ILE A 40 5.67 -2.59 -11.23
CA ILE A 40 4.81 -2.40 -10.05
C ILE A 40 4.38 -3.77 -9.55
N TRP A 41 4.46 -3.99 -8.24
CA TRP A 41 3.98 -5.19 -7.56
C TRP A 41 2.93 -4.82 -6.52
N SER A 42 1.90 -5.64 -6.40
CA SER A 42 0.86 -5.49 -5.37
C SER A 42 0.69 -6.78 -4.61
N VAL A 43 -0.01 -6.72 -3.49
CA VAL A 43 -0.44 -7.90 -2.71
C VAL A 43 -1.92 -8.14 -2.82
N GLU A 44 -2.28 -9.37 -2.51
CA GLU A 44 -3.64 -9.77 -2.18
C GLU A 44 -3.68 -10.12 -0.70
N HIS A 45 -4.63 -9.54 0.02
CA HIS A 45 -4.85 -9.82 1.44
C HIS A 45 -6.33 -9.65 1.78
N HIS A 46 -6.88 -10.58 2.57
CA HIS A 46 -8.30 -10.57 2.93
C HIS A 46 -8.47 -10.51 4.45
N PHE A 47 -9.58 -9.91 4.88
CA PHE A 47 -10.14 -10.00 6.24
C PHE A 47 -9.41 -9.30 7.39
N THR A 48 -8.18 -8.78 7.23
CA THR A 48 -7.53 -7.95 8.25
C THR A 48 -6.83 -6.73 7.66
N ARG A 49 -6.68 -5.66 8.45
CA ARG A 49 -5.81 -4.53 8.07
C ARG A 49 -4.36 -4.96 8.26
N ALA A 50 -3.51 -4.67 7.27
CA ALA A 50 -2.16 -5.22 7.15
C ALA A 50 -1.19 -4.93 8.32
N LEU A 51 -1.54 -4.06 9.29
CA LEU A 51 -0.76 -3.81 10.52
C LEU A 51 -1.62 -3.60 11.78
N ASN A 52 -2.67 -4.38 12.00
CA ASN A 52 -3.29 -4.47 13.32
C ASN A 52 -2.48 -5.41 14.23
N ASN A 53 -1.33 -4.95 14.70
CA ASN A 53 -0.61 -5.58 15.83
C ASN A 53 0.08 -4.49 16.66
N VAL A 54 -0.72 -3.75 17.42
CA VAL A 54 -0.29 -3.12 18.68
C VAL A 54 -1.38 -3.45 19.68
N GLY A 55 -0.99 -4.16 20.74
CA GLY A 55 -1.90 -4.81 21.68
C GLY A 55 -3.01 -3.92 22.22
N GLY A 56 -4.24 -4.40 22.09
CA GLY A 56 -5.46 -3.81 22.63
C GLY A 56 -6.60 -4.76 22.31
N SER A 57 -7.24 -5.27 23.34
CA SER A 57 -8.31 -6.28 23.33
C SER A 57 -9.26 -6.21 22.14
N GLN A 58 -9.50 -7.37 21.51
CA GLN A 58 -10.79 -7.63 20.85
C GLN A 58 -11.94 -7.39 21.83
#